data_AF-A0A6N7BKJ6-F1
#
_entry.id   AF-A0A6N7BKJ6-F1
#
_cell.length_a   1.000
_cell.length_b   1.000
_cell.length_c   1.000
_cell.angle_alpha   90.00
_cell.angle_beta   90.00
_cell.angle_gamma   90.00
#
_symmetry.space_group_name_H-M   'P 1'
#
loop_
_entity.id
_entity.type
_entity.pdbx_description
1 polymer ?
#
loop_
_entity_poly.entity_id
_entity_poly.type
_entity_poly.pdbx_seq_one_letter_code
_entity_poly.pdbx_strand_id
1 'polypeptide(L)'
;MKRTILFWVLAFLITAGSAIYQRVTGPSYPKSGKVTLAGKEIKYKLERSHVSSSNYNVEIETNDSEISGELFWRPYLNKGDFSFVKMTGDKVLKGELPARQKLQKWEYFVKLQKGSEEVTIPGERVIVIRFKDDVPGWVLIPHIIAMFGAMLLSTRTAIEAFNKTANLYKLTVWTLIILFIGGFPLGFAMNGYAFGEMWGGFPYGNDITDNKTLIAFVGWLVAFYMIKKNLMPKLFAVLAAILMLIVYMIPHSV
;
A
#
# COMPACT_ATOMS: atom_id res chain seq x y z
N MET A 1 -21.81 26.94 11.86
CA MET A 1 -21.45 26.71 10.44
C MET A 1 -19.95 26.82 10.17
N LYS A 2 -19.28 27.96 10.38
CA LYS A 2 -17.84 28.13 10.09
C LYS A 2 -16.93 27.08 10.76
N ARG A 3 -17.17 26.75 12.03
CA ARG A 3 -16.42 25.70 12.76
C ARG A 3 -16.65 24.29 12.21
N THR A 4 -17.88 23.98 11.80
CA THR A 4 -18.22 22.67 11.22
C THR A 4 -17.49 22.44 9.90
N ILE A 5 -17.44 23.46 9.04
CA ILE A 5 -16.70 23.41 7.77
C ILE A 5 -15.21 23.26 8.05
N LEU A 6 -14.65 24.06 8.97
CA LEU A 6 -13.24 23.96 9.36
C LEU A 6 -12.87 22.55 9.84
N PHE A 7 -13.72 21.90 10.63
CA PHE A 7 -13.47 20.54 11.12
C PHE A 7 -13.48 19.49 10.01
N TRP A 8 -14.35 19.65 9.01
CA TRP A 8 -14.33 18.79 7.83
C TRP A 8 -13.09 19.01 6.97
N VAL A 9 -12.68 20.27 6.77
CA VAL A 9 -11.44 20.59 6.05
C VAL A 9 -10.22 20.01 6.77
N LEU A 10 -10.12 20.18 8.09
CA LEU A 10 -9.02 19.62 8.86
C LEU A 10 -9.00 18.09 8.83
N ALA A 11 -10.16 17.45 8.99
CA ALA A 11 -10.28 16.00 8.88
C ALA A 11 -9.83 15.52 7.49
N PHE A 12 -10.27 16.20 6.44
CA PHE A 12 -9.88 15.89 5.07
C PHE A 12 -8.37 16.03 4.84
N LEU A 13 -7.74 17.11 5.31
CA LEU A 13 -6.30 17.31 5.18
C LEU A 13 -5.50 16.21 5.89
N ILE A 14 -5.92 15.82 7.10
CA ILE A 14 -5.27 14.72 7.85
C ILE A 14 -5.43 13.41 7.09
N THR A 15 -6.66 13.06 6.67
CA THR A 15 -6.93 11.80 5.94
C THR A 15 -6.19 11.76 4.60
N ALA A 16 -6.20 12.84 3.83
CA ALA A 16 -5.48 12.94 2.56
C ALA A 16 -3.97 12.82 2.75
N GLY A 17 -3.40 13.51 3.76
CA GLY A 17 -2.00 13.39 4.12
C GLY A 17 -1.61 11.96 4.51
N SER A 18 -2.44 11.29 5.32
CA SER A 18 -2.22 9.87 5.65
C SER A 18 -2.34 8.94 4.46
N ALA A 19 -3.29 9.18 3.55
CA ALA A 19 -3.45 8.39 2.32
C ALA A 19 -2.21 8.49 1.41
N ILE A 20 -1.67 9.70 1.25
CA ILE A 20 -0.43 9.94 0.50
C ILE A 20 0.73 9.19 1.17
N TYR A 21 0.88 9.33 2.49
CA TYR A 21 1.92 8.63 3.25
C TYR A 21 1.83 7.11 3.03
N GLN A 22 0.65 6.51 3.23
CA GLN A 22 0.42 5.08 3.02
C GLN A 22 0.74 4.63 1.60
N ARG A 23 0.41 5.45 0.59
CA ARG A 23 0.71 5.14 -0.81
C ARG A 23 2.21 5.11 -1.06
N VAL A 24 2.96 6.08 -0.54
CA VAL A 24 4.40 6.24 -0.78
C VAL A 24 5.23 5.25 0.04
N THR A 25 4.83 4.95 1.28
CA THR A 25 5.52 3.97 2.13
C THR A 25 5.03 2.54 1.91
N GLY A 26 4.03 2.34 1.05
CA GLY A 26 3.45 1.05 0.76
C GLY A 26 4.44 0.08 0.08
N PRO A 27 4.28 -1.24 0.28
CA PRO A 27 5.18 -2.24 -0.29
C PRO A 27 5.10 -2.32 -1.82
N SER A 28 4.01 -1.82 -2.43
CA SER A 28 3.81 -1.77 -3.87
C SER A 28 4.31 -0.48 -4.54
N TYR A 29 4.76 0.52 -3.76
CA TYR A 29 5.25 1.77 -4.34
C TYR A 29 6.54 1.54 -5.13
N PRO A 30 6.62 1.92 -6.42
CA PRO A 30 7.80 1.66 -7.25
C PRO A 30 9.08 2.23 -6.64
N LYS A 31 10.16 1.46 -6.67
CA LYS A 31 11.48 1.94 -6.25
C LYS A 31 12.09 2.74 -7.39
N SER A 32 12.13 4.06 -7.21
CA SER A 32 12.75 4.97 -8.18
C SER A 32 14.04 5.54 -7.60
N GLY A 33 14.97 5.90 -8.48
CA GLY A 33 16.24 6.48 -8.09
C GLY A 33 17.06 6.87 -9.30
N LYS A 34 18.34 7.17 -9.03
CA LYS A 34 19.30 7.53 -10.05
C LYS A 34 20.63 6.83 -9.77
N VAL A 35 21.34 6.48 -10.83
CA VAL A 35 22.71 5.98 -10.78
C VAL A 35 23.55 6.72 -11.80
N THR A 36 24.86 6.78 -11.57
CA THR A 36 25.80 7.35 -12.53
C THR A 36 26.61 6.23 -13.15
N LEU A 37 26.70 6.19 -14.49
CA LEU A 37 27.53 5.25 -15.25
C LEU A 37 28.27 6.03 -16.34
N ALA A 38 29.60 5.93 -16.41
CA ALA A 38 30.44 6.66 -17.37
C ALA A 38 30.14 8.17 -17.40
N GLY A 39 29.95 8.78 -16.22
CA GLY A 39 29.62 10.20 -16.08
C GLY A 39 28.19 10.60 -16.45
N LYS A 40 27.33 9.66 -16.87
CA LYS A 40 25.93 9.90 -17.24
C LYS A 40 24.98 9.50 -16.12
N GLU A 41 24.04 10.40 -15.79
CA GLU A 41 22.96 10.11 -14.83
C GLU A 41 21.84 9.31 -15.52
N ILE A 42 21.58 8.09 -15.02
CA ILE A 42 20.51 7.20 -15.48
C ILE A 42 19.46 7.13 -14.40
N LYS A 43 18.22 7.52 -14.74
CA LYS A 43 17.06 7.41 -13.85
C LYS A 43 16.42 6.04 -14.04
N TYR A 44 15.95 5.46 -12.95
CA TYR A 44 15.25 4.18 -13.00
C TYR A 44 13.98 4.22 -12.16
N LYS A 45 13.03 3.35 -12.55
CA LYS A 45 11.79 3.08 -11.82
C LYS A 45 11.49 1.59 -11.91
N LEU A 46 11.68 0.89 -10.80
CA LEU A 46 11.49 -0.55 -10.68
C LEU A 46 10.18 -0.86 -9.94
N GLU A 47 9.28 -1.61 -10.56
CA GLU A 47 8.00 -1.97 -9.95
C GLU A 47 8.17 -2.98 -8.80
N ARG A 48 7.29 -2.89 -7.81
CA ARG A 48 7.22 -3.81 -6.66
C ARG A 48 5.93 -4.62 -6.62
N SER A 49 5.04 -4.39 -7.59
CA SER A 49 3.86 -5.21 -7.81
C SER A 49 3.52 -5.25 -9.28
N HIS A 50 3.16 -6.43 -9.79
CA HIS A 50 2.75 -6.63 -11.18
C HIS A 50 1.56 -7.60 -11.25
N VAL A 51 0.87 -7.60 -12.39
CA VAL A 51 -0.25 -8.53 -12.63
C VAL A 51 0.28 -9.95 -12.85
N SER A 52 -0.45 -10.97 -12.39
CA SER A 52 -0.04 -12.38 -12.50
C SER A 52 -0.19 -12.94 -13.93
N SER A 53 -0.98 -12.26 -14.76
CA SER A 53 -1.36 -12.67 -16.12
C SER A 53 -0.32 -12.36 -17.20
N SER A 54 0.72 -11.57 -16.88
CA SER A 54 1.74 -11.17 -17.85
C SER A 54 3.14 -11.10 -17.26
N ASN A 55 4.14 -11.22 -18.13
CA ASN A 55 5.53 -10.93 -17.79
C ASN A 55 5.67 -9.44 -17.45
N TYR A 56 6.54 -9.14 -16.49
CA TYR A 56 6.90 -7.76 -16.18
C TYR A 56 8.09 -7.33 -17.04
N ASN A 57 7.86 -6.32 -17.89
CA ASN A 57 8.91 -5.73 -18.71
C ASN A 57 9.66 -4.68 -17.89
N VAL A 58 10.88 -5.01 -17.48
CA VAL A 58 11.79 -4.07 -16.81
C VAL A 58 12.38 -3.17 -17.87
N GLU A 59 12.12 -1.87 -17.78
CA GLU A 59 12.59 -0.88 -18.74
C GLU A 59 13.55 0.12 -18.08
N ILE A 60 14.73 0.31 -18.68
CA ILE A 60 15.72 1.30 -18.24
C ILE A 60 16.10 2.18 -19.42
N GLU A 61 15.79 3.47 -19.33
CA GLU A 61 16.14 4.46 -20.34
C GLU A 61 17.60 4.88 -20.16
N THR A 62 18.48 4.36 -21.00
CA THR A 62 19.91 4.67 -21.01
C THR A 62 20.24 5.83 -21.95
N ASN A 63 19.44 6.03 -23.00
CA ASN A 63 19.71 6.96 -24.11
C ASN A 63 21.14 6.82 -24.67
N ASP A 64 21.69 5.61 -24.63
CA ASP A 64 23.05 5.29 -25.04
C ASP A 64 23.12 3.81 -25.44
N SER A 65 23.42 3.57 -26.71
CA SER A 65 23.47 2.24 -27.33
C SER A 65 24.72 1.44 -26.96
N GLU A 66 25.73 2.08 -26.37
CA GLU A 66 26.93 1.39 -25.88
C GLU A 66 26.72 0.78 -24.49
N ILE A 67 25.60 1.11 -23.83
CA ILE A 67 25.26 0.57 -22.51
C ILE A 67 24.52 -0.75 -22.70
N SER A 68 25.11 -1.83 -22.21
CA SER A 68 24.44 -3.13 -22.09
C SER A 68 23.82 -3.28 -20.72
N GLY A 69 22.72 -4.05 -20.63
CA GLY A 69 22.05 -4.35 -19.37
C GLY A 69 21.78 -5.83 -19.19
N GLU A 70 21.82 -6.29 -17.96
CA GLU A 70 21.45 -7.64 -17.55
C GLU A 70 20.45 -7.56 -16.40
N LEU A 71 19.31 -8.22 -16.57
CA LEU A 71 18.30 -8.35 -15.53
C LEU A 71 18.54 -9.66 -14.81
N PHE A 72 18.71 -9.61 -13.48
CA PHE A 72 18.92 -10.76 -12.62
C PHE A 72 17.69 -10.99 -11.76
N TRP A 73 17.23 -12.24 -11.61
CA TRP A 73 16.12 -12.57 -10.72
C TRP A 73 16.21 -13.98 -10.12
N ARG A 74 15.52 -14.18 -9.00
CA ARG A 74 15.33 -15.49 -8.35
C ARG A 74 14.10 -15.48 -7.43
N PRO A 75 13.52 -16.64 -7.08
CA PRO A 75 12.35 -16.68 -6.20
C PRO A 75 12.68 -16.02 -4.86
N TYR A 76 11.74 -15.26 -4.30
CA TYR A 76 11.91 -14.64 -2.97
C TYR A 76 12.27 -15.67 -1.90
N LEU A 77 13.24 -15.34 -1.03
CA LEU A 77 13.82 -16.22 0.00
C LEU A 77 14.58 -17.45 -0.51
N ASN A 78 14.78 -17.59 -1.83
CA ASN A 78 15.66 -18.63 -2.37
C ASN A 78 17.13 -18.24 -2.12
N LYS A 79 17.94 -19.19 -1.64
CA LYS A 79 19.38 -18.99 -1.39
C LYS A 79 20.28 -19.35 -2.58
N GLY A 80 19.71 -19.89 -3.65
CA GLY A 80 20.44 -20.22 -4.87
C GLY A 80 20.81 -19.00 -5.70
N ASP A 81 21.48 -19.30 -6.82
CA ASP A 81 21.98 -18.30 -7.77
C ASP A 81 20.85 -17.58 -8.52
N PHE A 82 21.16 -16.37 -8.97
CA PHE A 82 20.26 -15.59 -9.80
C PHE A 82 20.27 -16.15 -11.23
N SER A 83 19.07 -16.32 -11.79
CA SER A 83 18.91 -16.41 -13.24
C SER A 83 19.08 -15.03 -13.84
N PHE A 84 19.51 -14.93 -15.10
CA PHE A 84 19.65 -13.65 -15.78
C PHE A 84 19.21 -13.71 -17.23
N VAL A 85 18.82 -12.54 -17.76
CA VAL A 85 18.55 -12.30 -19.18
C VAL A 85 19.26 -11.03 -19.59
N LYS A 86 19.86 -11.05 -20.78
CA LYS A 86 20.39 -9.84 -21.40
C LYS A 86 19.21 -8.96 -21.82
N MET A 87 19.28 -7.70 -21.42
CA MET A 87 18.33 -6.69 -21.84
C MET A 87 18.61 -6.28 -23.29
N THR A 88 17.56 -5.97 -24.05
CA THR A 88 17.66 -5.58 -25.46
C THR A 88 17.09 -4.19 -25.70
N GLY A 89 17.65 -3.47 -26.67
CA GLY A 89 17.22 -2.12 -27.08
C GLY A 89 18.36 -1.10 -27.13
N ASP A 90 18.15 0.00 -27.85
CA ASP A 90 19.20 1.01 -28.06
C ASP A 90 19.14 2.17 -27.06
N LYS A 91 17.97 2.81 -26.95
CA LYS A 91 17.74 3.95 -26.04
C LYS A 91 17.09 3.53 -24.73
N VAL A 92 16.29 2.48 -24.80
CA VAL A 92 15.56 1.88 -23.68
C VAL A 92 15.89 0.40 -23.68
N LEU A 93 16.62 -0.04 -22.67
CA LEU A 93 16.90 -1.45 -22.45
C LEU A 93 15.67 -2.10 -21.84
N LYS A 94 15.28 -3.26 -22.37
CA LYS A 94 14.15 -4.04 -21.88
C LYS A 94 14.58 -5.45 -21.51
N GLY A 95 14.18 -5.91 -20.33
CA GLY A 95 14.35 -7.29 -19.89
C GLY A 95 13.02 -7.85 -19.39
N GLU A 96 12.68 -9.05 -19.80
CA GLU A 96 11.44 -9.70 -19.34
C GLU A 96 11.68 -10.46 -18.05
N LEU A 97 10.90 -10.11 -17.01
CA LEU A 97 10.79 -10.88 -15.79
C LEU A 97 9.56 -11.80 -15.90
N PRO A 98 9.72 -13.14 -15.84
CA PRO A 98 8.62 -14.08 -16.02
C PRO A 98 7.46 -13.83 -15.05
N ALA A 99 6.23 -13.98 -15.54
CA ALA A 99 5.03 -13.95 -14.70
C ALA A 99 5.10 -15.02 -13.60
N ARG A 100 4.43 -14.77 -12.46
CA ARG A 100 4.18 -15.79 -11.44
C ARG A 100 2.73 -15.79 -11.01
N GLN A 101 2.32 -16.91 -10.41
CA GLN A 101 1.05 -17.02 -9.71
C GLN A 101 0.93 -15.95 -8.60
N LYS A 102 -0.30 -15.58 -8.27
CA LYS A 102 -0.62 -14.66 -7.18
C LYS A 102 0.09 -15.03 -5.86
N LEU A 103 0.42 -14.01 -5.07
CA LEU A 103 1.21 -14.08 -3.82
C LEU A 103 2.68 -14.48 -3.99
N GLN A 104 3.08 -15.07 -5.11
CA GLN A 104 4.48 -15.36 -5.37
C GLN A 104 5.26 -14.08 -5.65
N LYS A 105 6.56 -14.12 -5.35
CA LYS A 105 7.45 -12.96 -5.44
C LYS A 105 8.75 -13.33 -6.14
N TRP A 106 9.27 -12.40 -6.92
CA TRP A 106 10.65 -12.40 -7.38
C TRP A 106 11.48 -11.43 -6.54
N GLU A 107 12.73 -11.80 -6.28
CA GLU A 107 13.81 -10.85 -6.03
C GLU A 107 14.48 -10.56 -7.37
N TYR A 108 14.67 -9.29 -7.73
CA TYR A 108 15.35 -8.91 -8.95
C TYR A 108 16.15 -7.62 -8.82
N PHE A 109 17.12 -7.44 -9.71
CA PHE A 109 17.91 -6.22 -9.85
C PHE A 109 18.45 -6.13 -11.29
N VAL A 110 18.94 -4.96 -11.68
CA VAL A 110 19.53 -4.74 -13.00
C VAL A 110 20.99 -4.36 -12.86
N LYS A 111 21.86 -4.94 -13.67
CA LYS A 111 23.24 -4.49 -13.86
C LYS A 111 23.35 -3.79 -15.21
N LEU A 112 23.95 -2.60 -15.21
CA LEU A 112 24.28 -1.87 -16.42
C LEU A 112 25.79 -1.81 -16.56
N GLN A 113 26.29 -1.94 -17.78
CA GLN A 113 27.71 -1.92 -18.07
C GLN A 113 28.00 -1.06 -19.29
N LYS A 114 29.08 -0.27 -19.22
CA LYS A 114 29.66 0.45 -20.36
C LYS A 114 31.18 0.30 -20.32
N GLY A 115 31.74 -0.48 -21.26
CA GLY A 115 33.16 -0.82 -21.24
C GLY A 115 33.55 -1.58 -19.96
N SER A 116 34.46 -1.01 -19.16
CA SER A 116 34.89 -1.56 -17.87
C SER A 116 34.09 -1.06 -16.67
N GLU A 117 33.24 -0.06 -16.84
CA GLU A 117 32.40 0.45 -15.75
C GLU A 117 31.09 -0.34 -15.64
N GLU A 118 30.74 -0.73 -14.42
CA GLU A 118 29.48 -1.42 -14.10
C GLU A 118 28.77 -0.67 -12.97
N VAL A 119 27.44 -0.61 -13.04
CA VAL A 119 26.60 -0.18 -11.92
C VAL A 119 25.42 -1.13 -11.72
N THR A 120 25.11 -1.42 -10.47
CA THR A 120 23.93 -2.21 -10.08
C THR A 120 22.80 -1.28 -9.66
N ILE A 121 21.58 -1.57 -10.12
CA ILE A 121 20.34 -0.85 -9.82
C ILE A 121 19.44 -1.77 -9.00
N PRO A 122 18.97 -1.37 -7.81
CA PRO A 122 19.09 -0.04 -7.15
C PRO A 122 20.36 0.16 -6.29
N GLY A 123 21.42 -0.63 -6.47
CA GLY A 123 22.64 -0.65 -5.65
C GLY A 123 22.86 -2.04 -5.07
N GLU A 124 23.26 -2.13 -3.80
CA GLU A 124 23.50 -3.41 -3.10
C GLU A 124 22.23 -4.18 -2.69
N ARG A 125 21.04 -3.67 -3.05
CA ARG A 125 19.76 -4.25 -2.62
C ARG A 125 19.02 -4.87 -3.79
N VAL A 126 18.33 -5.97 -3.53
CA VAL A 126 17.36 -6.54 -4.47
C VAL A 126 15.99 -5.86 -4.31
N ILE A 127 15.24 -5.79 -5.39
CA ILE A 127 13.84 -5.41 -5.38
C ILE A 127 12.98 -6.67 -5.22
N VAL A 128 12.02 -6.62 -4.31
CA VAL A 128 10.98 -7.63 -4.21
C VAL A 128 9.75 -7.16 -4.98
N ILE A 129 9.33 -7.93 -5.98
CA ILE A 129 8.09 -7.72 -6.74
C ILE A 129 7.09 -8.82 -6.44
N ARG A 130 5.86 -8.43 -6.10
CA ARG A 130 4.74 -9.32 -5.78
C ARG A 130 3.73 -9.39 -6.90
N PHE A 131 3.34 -10.59 -7.30
CA PHE A 131 2.31 -10.82 -8.32
C PHE A 131 0.92 -10.91 -7.68
N LYS A 132 -0.07 -10.31 -8.35
CA LYS A 132 -1.48 -10.30 -7.94
C LYS A 132 -2.37 -10.27 -9.18
N ASP A 133 -3.64 -10.62 -9.02
CA ASP A 133 -4.62 -10.50 -10.09
C ASP A 133 -5.27 -9.11 -10.08
N ASP A 134 -5.88 -8.77 -11.21
CA ASP A 134 -6.67 -7.55 -11.34
C ASP A 134 -7.95 -7.65 -10.51
N VAL A 135 -8.26 -6.56 -9.81
CA VAL A 135 -9.49 -6.45 -9.02
C VAL A 135 -10.50 -5.65 -9.83
N PRO A 136 -11.73 -6.16 -10.03
CA PRO A 136 -12.75 -5.41 -10.75
C PRO A 136 -13.00 -4.02 -10.14
N GLY A 137 -13.13 -3.00 -10.98
CA GLY A 137 -13.30 -1.61 -10.54
C GLY A 137 -14.53 -1.41 -9.64
N TRP A 138 -15.59 -2.19 -9.85
CA TRP A 138 -16.80 -2.15 -9.02
C TRP A 138 -16.61 -2.69 -7.59
N VAL A 139 -15.51 -3.42 -7.31
CA VAL A 139 -15.11 -3.80 -5.95
C VAL A 139 -14.08 -2.80 -5.43
N LEU A 140 -13.06 -2.52 -6.23
CA LEU A 140 -11.92 -1.70 -5.83
C LEU A 140 -12.33 -0.25 -5.49
N ILE A 141 -13.15 0.38 -6.33
CA ILE A 141 -13.56 1.78 -6.14
C ILE A 141 -14.40 1.92 -4.87
N PRO A 142 -15.49 1.14 -4.64
CA PRO A 142 -16.23 1.21 -3.39
C PRO A 142 -15.40 0.88 -2.17
N HIS A 143 -14.47 -0.08 -2.26
CA HIS A 143 -13.57 -0.43 -1.16
C HIS A 143 -12.72 0.77 -0.75
N ILE A 144 -12.04 1.42 -1.69
CA ILE A 144 -11.20 2.60 -1.45
C ILE A 144 -12.02 3.74 -0.84
N ILE A 145 -13.20 4.03 -1.40
CA ILE A 145 -14.10 5.08 -0.90
C ILE A 145 -14.52 4.78 0.54
N ALA A 146 -14.88 3.52 0.84
CA ALA A 146 -15.28 3.14 2.17
C ALA A 146 -14.12 3.23 3.18
N MET A 147 -12.92 2.76 2.82
CA MET A 147 -11.76 2.80 3.71
C MET A 147 -11.34 4.24 4.06
N PHE A 148 -11.20 5.10 3.06
CA PHE A 148 -10.86 6.51 3.30
C PHE A 148 -12.03 7.30 3.88
N GLY A 149 -13.28 6.95 3.55
CA GLY A 149 -14.48 7.53 4.14
C GLY A 149 -14.61 7.22 5.63
N ALA A 150 -14.33 5.98 6.03
CA ALA A 150 -14.27 5.58 7.44
C ALA A 150 -13.16 6.34 8.18
N MET A 151 -11.97 6.47 7.57
CA MET A 151 -10.87 7.23 8.15
C MET A 151 -11.20 8.72 8.31
N LEU A 152 -11.84 9.33 7.31
CA LEU A 152 -12.31 10.71 7.35
C LEU A 152 -13.33 10.93 8.47
N LEU A 153 -14.32 10.04 8.58
CA LEU A 153 -15.34 10.11 9.64
C LEU A 153 -14.72 9.89 11.03
N SER A 154 -13.76 8.96 11.14
CA SER A 154 -12.97 8.73 12.35
C SER A 154 -12.25 9.99 12.81
N THR A 155 -11.46 10.62 11.93
CA THR A 155 -10.77 11.88 12.23
C THR A 155 -11.75 13.01 12.54
N ARG A 156 -12.86 13.11 11.80
CA ARG A 156 -13.91 14.09 12.03
C ARG A 156 -14.56 13.92 13.41
N THR A 157 -14.77 12.67 13.86
CA THR A 157 -15.32 12.34 15.18
C THR A 157 -14.37 12.77 16.29
N ALA A 158 -13.07 12.53 16.15
CA ALA A 158 -12.08 12.99 17.12
C ALA A 158 -12.02 14.51 17.22
N ILE A 159 -12.04 15.22 16.09
CA ILE A 159 -12.08 16.69 16.10
C ILE A 159 -13.39 17.21 16.72
N GLU A 160 -14.53 16.54 16.49
CA GLU A 160 -15.81 16.90 17.11
C GLU A 160 -15.77 16.80 18.64
N ALA A 161 -14.91 15.94 19.21
CA ALA A 161 -14.80 15.77 20.66
C ALA A 161 -14.37 17.07 21.37
N PHE A 162 -13.68 17.97 20.68
CA PHE A 162 -13.29 19.29 21.19
C PHE A 162 -14.43 20.33 21.14
N ASN A 163 -15.57 20.00 20.52
CA ASN A 163 -16.74 20.86 20.51
C ASN A 163 -17.51 20.79 21.84
N LYS A 164 -18.16 21.90 22.23
CA LYS A 164 -19.04 21.94 23.42
C LYS A 164 -20.32 21.12 23.18
N THR A 165 -20.88 21.19 21.97
CA THR A 165 -22.09 20.47 21.56
C THR A 165 -21.73 19.36 20.56
N ALA A 166 -20.95 18.38 21.01
CA ALA A 166 -20.41 17.32 20.15
C ALA A 166 -21.47 16.28 19.79
N ASN A 167 -21.77 16.09 18.50
CA ASN A 167 -22.62 14.99 18.04
C ASN A 167 -21.78 13.75 17.70
N LEU A 168 -21.22 13.12 18.74
CA LEU A 168 -20.32 11.97 18.58
C LEU A 168 -21.06 10.71 18.12
N TYR A 169 -22.26 10.47 18.66
CA TYR A 169 -23.00 9.24 18.39
C TYR A 169 -23.24 8.98 16.90
N LYS A 170 -23.76 9.99 16.16
CA LYS A 170 -24.03 9.84 14.73
C LYS A 170 -22.75 9.58 13.93
N LEU A 171 -21.68 10.32 14.22
CA LEU A 171 -20.40 10.17 13.51
C LEU A 171 -19.78 8.80 13.79
N THR A 172 -19.85 8.31 15.03
CA THR A 172 -19.37 6.97 15.41
C THR A 172 -20.15 5.86 14.71
N VAL A 173 -21.49 5.95 14.64
CA VAL A 173 -22.31 4.96 13.92
C VAL A 173 -21.95 4.90 12.44
N TRP A 174 -21.84 6.06 11.78
CA TRP A 174 -21.42 6.11 10.38
C TRP A 174 -20.00 5.59 10.15
N THR A 175 -19.08 5.91 11.06
CA THR A 175 -17.70 5.38 11.02
C THR A 175 -17.71 3.86 11.08
N LEU A 176 -18.47 3.26 12.01
CA LEU A 176 -18.58 1.81 12.15
C LEU A 176 -19.20 1.13 10.92
N ILE A 177 -20.30 1.66 10.39
CA ILE A 177 -20.97 1.08 9.21
C ILE A 177 -20.03 1.10 8.00
N ILE A 178 -19.40 2.25 7.72
CA ILE A 178 -18.55 2.40 6.55
C ILE A 178 -17.25 1.59 6.71
N LEU A 179 -16.66 1.57 7.92
CA LEU A 179 -15.51 0.73 8.24
C LEU A 179 -15.84 -0.75 8.08
N PHE A 180 -17.02 -1.19 8.51
CA PHE A 180 -17.44 -2.58 8.35
C PHE A 180 -17.57 -2.95 6.87
N ILE A 181 -18.31 -2.16 6.09
CA ILE A 181 -18.55 -2.43 4.66
C ILE A 181 -17.23 -2.41 3.87
N GLY A 182 -16.39 -1.40 4.10
CA GLY A 182 -15.09 -1.29 3.45
C GLY A 182 -14.12 -2.38 3.87
N GLY A 183 -14.06 -2.65 5.17
CA GLY A 183 -13.07 -3.51 5.78
C GLY A 183 -13.32 -5.01 5.62
N PHE A 184 -14.58 -5.45 5.69
CA PHE A 184 -14.92 -6.88 5.65
C PHE A 184 -15.55 -7.32 4.32
N PRO A 185 -16.80 -6.99 3.94
CA PRO A 185 -17.35 -7.49 2.66
C PRO A 185 -16.51 -7.09 1.44
N LEU A 186 -16.18 -5.80 1.32
CA LEU A 186 -15.39 -5.30 0.20
C LEU A 186 -13.91 -5.68 0.31
N GLY A 187 -13.36 -5.69 1.53
CA GLY A 187 -12.00 -6.15 1.79
C GLY A 187 -11.79 -7.61 1.43
N PHE A 188 -12.71 -8.49 1.84
CA PHE A 188 -12.68 -9.92 1.52
C PHE A 188 -12.83 -10.18 0.03
N ALA A 189 -13.75 -9.47 -0.63
CA ALA A 189 -13.90 -9.54 -2.08
C ALA A 189 -12.60 -9.11 -2.79
N MET A 190 -12.03 -7.96 -2.39
CA MET A 190 -10.80 -7.44 -2.99
C MET A 190 -9.61 -8.39 -2.82
N ASN A 191 -9.42 -8.96 -1.63
CA ASN A 191 -8.37 -9.96 -1.38
C ASN A 191 -8.62 -11.26 -2.16
N GLY A 192 -9.88 -11.72 -2.20
CA GLY A 192 -10.26 -12.91 -2.96
C GLY A 192 -9.93 -12.79 -4.44
N TYR A 193 -10.22 -11.62 -5.04
CA TYR A 193 -9.82 -11.33 -6.43
C TYR A 193 -8.30 -11.23 -6.57
N ALA A 194 -7.62 -10.41 -5.76
CA ALA A 194 -6.19 -10.13 -5.97
C ALA A 194 -5.25 -11.30 -5.63
N PHE A 195 -5.60 -12.08 -4.60
CA PHE A 195 -4.70 -13.06 -3.98
C PHE A 195 -5.31 -14.46 -3.89
N GLY A 196 -6.62 -14.62 -4.14
CA GLY A 196 -7.30 -15.92 -4.02
C GLY A 196 -7.65 -16.34 -2.61
N GLU A 197 -7.37 -15.50 -1.62
CA GLU A 197 -7.69 -15.74 -0.22
C GLU A 197 -8.60 -14.61 0.26
N MET A 198 -9.64 -14.95 1.01
CA MET A 198 -10.59 -13.94 1.50
C MET A 198 -9.99 -13.10 2.63
N TRP A 199 -9.18 -13.71 3.49
CA TRP A 199 -8.66 -13.08 4.70
C TRP A 199 -7.47 -13.87 5.27
N GLY A 200 -6.30 -13.25 5.43
CA GLY A 200 -5.13 -13.88 6.05
C GLY A 200 -5.01 -13.62 7.57
N GLY A 201 -5.92 -12.81 8.15
CA GLY A 201 -5.95 -12.49 9.57
C GLY A 201 -6.77 -13.48 10.42
N PHE A 202 -6.84 -13.23 11.73
CA PHE A 202 -7.67 -13.98 12.66
C PHE A 202 -9.17 -13.87 12.30
N PRO A 203 -9.98 -14.93 12.42
CA PRO A 203 -9.64 -16.26 12.97
C PRO A 203 -9.10 -17.27 11.95
N TYR A 204 -9.07 -16.92 10.67
CA TYR A 204 -8.78 -17.88 9.59
C TYR A 204 -7.29 -17.99 9.24
N GLY A 205 -6.49 -17.01 9.63
CA GLY A 205 -5.04 -16.98 9.42
C GLY A 205 -4.30 -16.24 10.54
N ASN A 206 -2.98 -16.08 10.35
CA ASN A 206 -2.05 -15.56 11.34
C ASN A 206 -1.33 -14.27 10.90
N ASP A 207 -1.72 -13.66 9.78
CA ASP A 207 -1.13 -12.41 9.32
C ASP A 207 -1.60 -11.25 10.20
N ILE A 208 -0.69 -10.79 11.08
CA ILE A 208 -0.93 -9.66 11.98
C ILE A 208 -1.24 -8.38 11.18
N THR A 209 -0.73 -8.26 9.95
CA THR A 209 -0.98 -7.09 9.11
C THR A 209 -2.35 -7.09 8.44
N ASP A 210 -2.97 -8.26 8.30
CA ASP A 210 -4.37 -8.38 7.88
C ASP A 210 -5.35 -8.08 9.03
N ASN A 211 -4.92 -8.26 10.29
CA ASN A 211 -5.72 -7.95 11.48
C ASN A 211 -5.90 -6.45 11.75
N LYS A 212 -5.20 -5.57 11.03
CA LYS A 212 -5.26 -4.11 11.22
C LYS A 212 -6.71 -3.60 11.20
N THR A 213 -7.45 -3.95 10.17
CA THR A 213 -8.85 -3.52 10.02
C THR A 213 -9.73 -4.05 11.16
N LEU A 214 -9.50 -5.28 11.61
CA LEU A 214 -10.21 -5.86 12.75
C LEU A 214 -9.91 -5.11 14.05
N ILE A 215 -8.65 -4.79 14.34
CA ILE A 215 -8.24 -4.01 15.51
C ILE A 215 -8.91 -2.62 15.51
N ALA A 216 -8.87 -1.94 14.36
CA ALA A 216 -9.54 -0.65 14.21
C ALA A 216 -11.06 -0.77 14.44
N PHE A 217 -11.69 -1.80 13.89
CA PHE A 217 -13.12 -2.04 14.06
C PHE A 217 -13.51 -2.33 15.51
N VAL A 218 -12.77 -3.19 16.21
CA VAL A 218 -12.99 -3.47 17.64
C VAL A 218 -12.81 -2.21 18.49
N GLY A 219 -11.77 -1.40 18.22
CA GLY A 219 -11.58 -0.12 18.88
C GLY A 219 -12.77 0.82 18.71
N TRP A 220 -13.34 0.87 17.50
CA TRP A 220 -14.55 1.64 17.22
C TRP A 220 -15.81 1.06 17.86
N LEU A 221 -15.92 -0.26 18.03
CA LEU A 221 -17.02 -0.88 18.78
C LEU A 221 -16.97 -0.50 20.26
N VAL A 222 -15.77 -0.50 20.87
CA VAL A 222 -15.57 -0.03 22.24
C VAL A 222 -15.96 1.45 22.35
N ALA A 223 -15.50 2.29 21.43
CA ALA A 223 -15.87 3.71 21.43
C ALA A 223 -17.38 3.92 21.28
N PHE A 224 -18.05 3.17 20.40
CA PHE A 224 -19.50 3.21 20.27
C PHE A 224 -20.22 2.84 21.56
N TYR A 225 -19.80 1.77 22.24
CA TYR A 225 -20.38 1.38 23.51
C TYR A 225 -20.23 2.49 24.57
N MET A 226 -19.02 3.04 24.71
CA MET A 226 -18.73 4.10 25.67
C MET A 226 -19.50 5.38 25.35
N ILE A 227 -19.64 5.75 24.08
CA ILE A 227 -20.44 6.90 23.64
C ILE A 227 -21.92 6.69 23.90
N LYS A 228 -22.46 5.50 23.58
CA LYS A 228 -23.87 5.15 23.82
C LYS A 228 -24.21 5.17 25.31
N LYS A 229 -23.28 4.74 26.17
CA LYS A 229 -23.44 4.75 27.63
C LYS A 229 -23.07 6.10 28.28
N ASN A 230 -22.64 7.08 27.48
CA ASN A 230 -22.15 8.38 27.96
C ASN A 230 -20.99 8.28 28.98
N LEU A 231 -20.16 7.25 28.86
CA LEU A 231 -19.00 7.00 29.71
C LEU A 231 -17.76 7.59 29.02
N MET A 232 -17.35 8.79 29.43
CA MET A 232 -16.19 9.51 28.86
C MET A 232 -16.19 9.52 27.31
N PRO A 233 -17.31 9.90 26.64
CA PRO A 233 -17.52 9.69 25.20
C PRO A 233 -16.44 10.38 24.33
N LYS A 234 -15.97 11.55 24.76
CA LYS A 234 -14.94 12.33 24.07
C LYS A 234 -13.58 11.62 24.07
N LEU A 235 -13.19 11.04 25.20
CA LEU A 235 -11.92 10.34 25.33
C LEU A 235 -11.87 9.13 24.40
N PHE A 236 -12.91 8.29 24.44
CA PHE A 236 -12.96 7.07 23.62
C PHE A 236 -13.09 7.36 22.12
N ALA A 237 -13.75 8.46 21.73
CA ALA A 237 -13.75 8.92 20.34
C ALA A 237 -12.32 9.26 19.84
N VAL A 238 -11.55 9.99 20.65
CA VAL A 238 -10.17 10.37 20.31
C VAL A 238 -9.25 9.15 20.30
N LEU A 239 -9.35 8.28 21.32
CA LEU A 239 -8.54 7.05 21.39
C LEU A 239 -8.78 6.12 20.21
N ALA A 240 -10.04 5.90 19.81
CA ALA A 240 -10.35 5.05 18.66
C ALA A 240 -9.85 5.64 17.34
N ALA A 241 -9.93 6.97 17.17
CA ALA A 241 -9.40 7.62 15.99
C ALA A 241 -7.86 7.56 15.91
N ILE A 242 -7.17 7.74 17.04
CA ILE A 242 -5.71 7.57 17.14
C ILE A 242 -5.33 6.12 16.83
N LEU A 243 -6.03 5.14 17.42
CA LEU A 243 -5.81 3.73 17.14
C LEU A 243 -5.95 3.43 15.65
N MET A 244 -7.06 3.86 15.03
CA MET A 244 -7.28 3.68 13.60
C MET A 244 -6.18 4.33 12.75
N LEU A 245 -5.75 5.54 13.10
CA LEU A 245 -4.67 6.24 12.41
C LEU A 245 -3.35 5.47 12.52
N ILE A 246 -2.95 5.05 13.73
CA ILE A 246 -1.72 4.28 13.97
C ILE A 246 -1.75 2.99 13.16
N VAL A 247 -2.85 2.25 13.26
CA VAL A 247 -3.01 0.95 12.61
C VAL A 247 -2.91 1.09 11.09
N TYR A 248 -3.47 2.14 10.50
CA TYR A 248 -3.39 2.39 9.04
C TYR A 248 -2.07 3.01 8.61
N MET A 249 -1.29 3.61 9.52
CA MET A 249 0.06 4.09 9.22
C MET A 249 1.10 2.98 9.17
N ILE A 250 0.83 1.80 9.76
CA ILE A 250 1.71 0.63 9.64
C ILE A 250 1.67 0.15 8.19
N PRO A 251 2.78 0.16 7.43
CA PRO A 251 2.81 -0.42 6.08
C PRO A 251 2.42 -1.90 6.13
N HIS A 252 1.73 -2.42 5.12
CA HIS A 252 1.58 -3.88 5.00
C HIS A 252 2.97 -4.51 4.90
N SER A 253 3.23 -5.54 5.70
CA SER A 253 4.53 -6.22 5.69
C SER A 253 4.73 -6.91 4.35
N VAL A 254 6.00 -6.92 3.92
CA VAL A 254 6.44 -7.56 2.68
C VAL A 254 6.36 -9.05 2.81
#